data_AF-A0A2E1P1H6-F1
#
_entry.id   AF-A0A2E1P1H6-F1
#
_cell.length_a   1.000
_cell.length_b   1.000
_cell.length_c   1.000
_cell.angle_alpha   90.00
_cell.angle_beta   90.00
_cell.angle_gamma   90.00
#
_symmetry.space_group_name_H-M   'P 1'
#
loop_
_entity.id
_entity.type
_entity.pdbx_description
1 polymer ?
#
loop_
_entity_poly.entity_id
_entity_poly.type
_entity_poly.pdbx_seq_one_letter_code
_entity_poly.pdbx_strand_id
1 'polypeptide(L)' 'MPMWQLSLRIQSRTQTDTSALAACLATDCETLWDGEEAFNIILNESTCKDLRAMWNTRLRGLIATDSVLKVFGKHS' A
#
# COMPACT_ATOMS: atom_id res chain seq x y z
N MET A 1 -11.03 22.76 -10.50
CA MET A 1 -11.62 21.42 -10.74
C MET A 1 -11.60 20.66 -9.44
N PRO A 2 -12.65 19.90 -9.06
CA PRO A 2 -12.61 19.06 -7.88
C PRO A 2 -11.56 17.94 -8.08
N MET A 3 -10.77 17.69 -7.04
CA MET A 3 -9.75 16.64 -7.00
C MET A 3 -10.17 15.65 -5.91
N TRP A 4 -10.37 14.40 -6.29
CA TRP A 4 -10.67 13.34 -5.34
C TRP A 4 -9.35 12.82 -4.78
N GLN A 5 -9.34 12.53 -3.48
CA GLN A 5 -8.16 12.02 -2.80
C GLN A 5 -8.53 10.82 -1.93
N LEU A 6 -7.65 9.81 -1.94
CA LEU A 6 -7.63 8.74 -0.95
C LEU A 6 -6.25 8.62 -0.35
N SER A 7 -6.19 8.43 0.96
CA SER A 7 -4.97 8.09 1.68
C SER A 7 -5.12 6.72 2.33
N LEU A 8 -4.04 5.94 2.33
CA LEU A 8 -3.94 4.70 3.10
C LEU A 8 -2.70 4.78 3.98
N ARG A 9 -2.88 4.57 5.28
CA ARG A 9 -1.77 4.27 6.20
C ARG A 9 -1.64 2.76 6.31
N ILE A 10 -0.44 2.25 6.13
CA ILE A 10 -0.13 0.82 6.07
C ILE A 10 0.92 0.51 7.13
N GLN A 11 0.62 -0.50 7.96
CA GLN A 11 1.50 -1.03 8.99
C GLN A 11 1.25 -2.53 9.10
N SER A 12 2.32 -3.32 9.12
CA SER A 12 2.26 -4.77 9.29
C SER A 12 2.80 -5.19 10.67
N ARG A 13 2.99 -6.50 10.85
CA ARG A 13 3.40 -7.11 12.12
C ARG A 13 4.84 -6.76 12.54
N THR A 14 5.72 -6.57 11.56
CA THR A 14 7.13 -6.25 11.76
C THR A 14 7.56 -5.16 10.79
N GLN A 15 8.64 -4.44 11.10
CA GLN A 15 9.24 -3.46 10.20
C GLN A 15 9.62 -4.08 8.85
N THR A 16 10.14 -5.31 8.85
CA THR A 16 10.48 -6.05 7.63
C THR A 16 9.25 -6.33 6.78
N ASP A 17 8.15 -6.79 7.38
CA ASP A 17 6.88 -7.01 6.67
C ASP A 17 6.32 -5.69 6.12
N THR A 18 6.35 -4.61 6.91
CA THR A 18 5.92 -3.28 6.45
C THR A 18 6.77 -2.82 5.25
N SER A 19 8.09 -3.03 5.31
CA SER A 19 9.01 -2.68 4.22
C SER A 19 8.75 -3.51 2.96
N ALA A 20 8.40 -4.79 3.10
CA ALA A 20 8.03 -5.64 1.98
C ALA A 20 6.71 -5.18 1.31
N LEU A 21 5.73 -4.72 2.11
CA LEU A 21 4.51 -4.10 1.57
C LEU A 21 4.79 -2.77 0.86
N ALA A 22 5.71 -1.96 1.36
CA ALA A 22 6.11 -0.73 0.66
C ALA A 22 6.82 -1.03 -0.66
N ALA A 23 7.73 -2.02 -0.66
CA ALA A 23 8.47 -2.43 -1.84
C ALA A 23 7.54 -2.97 -2.95
N CYS A 24 6.44 -3.65 -2.61
CA CYS A 24 5.49 -4.13 -3.61
C CYS A 24 4.71 -3.01 -4.31
N LEU A 25 4.76 -1.77 -3.79
CA LEU A 25 4.10 -0.59 -4.37
C LEU A 25 5.08 0.37 -5.05
N ALA A 26 6.39 0.14 -4.94
CA ALA A 26 7.44 1.09 -5.34
C ALA A 26 7.40 1.48 -6.83
N THR A 27 6.87 0.63 -7.70
CA THR A 27 6.70 0.93 -9.13
C THR A 27 5.40 1.65 -9.46
N ASP A 28 4.43 1.63 -8.54
CA ASP A 28 3.05 2.04 -8.80
C ASP A 28 2.70 3.39 -8.16
N CYS A 29 3.32 3.73 -7.04
CA CYS A 29 3.10 4.99 -6.34
C CYS A 29 4.23 5.31 -5.36
N GLU A 30 4.37 6.59 -5.04
CA GLU A 30 5.23 7.05 -3.97
C GLU A 30 4.69 6.60 -2.59
N THR A 31 5.59 6.10 -1.75
CA THR A 31 5.31 5.73 -0.37
C THR A 31 5.95 6.73 0.58
N LEU A 32 5.17 7.32 1.47
CA LEU A 32 5.61 8.31 2.45
C LEU A 32 5.72 7.66 3.83
N TRP A 33 6.95 7.42 4.30
CA TRP A 33 7.18 6.79 5.60
C TRP A 33 6.79 7.70 6.77
N ASP A 34 6.05 7.15 7.73
CA ASP A 34 5.62 7.76 8.98
C ASP A 34 6.35 7.05 10.13
N GLY A 35 7.59 7.48 10.36
CA GLY A 35 8.53 6.75 11.21
C GLY A 35 8.97 5.43 10.58
N GLU A 36 9.32 4.46 11.43
CA GLU A 36 9.87 3.17 11.02
C GLU A 36 8.82 2.06 10.84
N GLU A 37 7.62 2.24 11.42
CA GLU A 37 6.63 1.16 11.53
C GLU A 37 5.54 1.22 10.47
N ALA A 38 5.36 2.37 9.83
CA ALA A 38 4.25 2.61 8.92
C ALA A 38 4.66 3.50 7.74
N PHE A 39 3.92 3.38 6.64
CA PHE A 39 4.01 4.28 5.51
C PHE A 39 2.63 4.63 4.99
N ASN A 40 2.56 5.68 4.19
CA ASN A 40 1.35 6.18 3.58
C ASN A 40 1.45 6.14 2.06
N ILE A 41 0.33 5.86 1.41
CA ILE A 41 0.14 6.17 -0.01
C ILE A 41 -0.98 7.20 -0.14
N ILE A 42 -0.79 8.16 -1.03
CA ILE A 42 -1.79 9.20 -1.32
C ILE A 42 -2.06 9.16 -2.83
N LEU A 43 -3.32 8.93 -3.19
CA LEU A 43 -3.76 8.94 -4.58
C LEU A 43 -4.66 10.16 -4.79
N ASN A 44 -4.34 10.94 -5.82
CA ASN A 44 -5.11 12.09 -6.24
C ASN A 44 -5.59 11.86 -7.65
N GLU A 45 -6.89 12.01 -7.90
CA GLU A 45 -7.42 11.90 -9.25
C GLU A 45 -8.61 12.82 -9.50
N SER A 46 -8.72 13.26 -10.75
CA SER A 46 -9.80 14.15 -11.19
C SER A 46 -11.15 13.43 -11.33
N THR A 47 -11.12 12.12 -11.59
CA THR A 47 -12.32 11.29 -11.73
C THR A 47 -12.38 10.22 -10.63
N CYS A 48 -13.54 10.10 -9.99
CA CYS A 48 -13.77 9.10 -8.94
C CYS A 48 -13.65 7.66 -9.48
N LYS A 49 -14.04 7.43 -10.75
CA LYS A 49 -13.94 6.11 -11.39
C LYS A 49 -12.49 5.67 -11.51
N ASP A 50 -11.60 6.57 -11.94
CA ASP A 50 -10.18 6.25 -12.13
C ASP A 50 -9.48 6.13 -10.78
N LEU A 51 -9.81 6.99 -9.81
CA LEU A 51 -9.32 6.86 -8.44
C LEU A 51 -9.63 5.48 -7.84
N ARG A 52 -10.87 5.00 -8.00
CA ARG A 52 -11.28 3.66 -7.56
C ARG A 52 -10.51 2.56 -8.30
N ALA A 53 -10.27 2.73 -9.61
CA ALA A 53 -9.49 1.76 -10.38
C ALA A 53 -8.03 1.70 -9.88
N MET A 54 -7.41 2.85 -9.67
CA MET A 54 -6.06 2.95 -9.11
C MET A 54 -5.99 2.29 -7.74
N TRP A 55 -6.92 2.61 -6.84
CA TRP A 55 -7.01 2.07 -5.50
C TRP A 55 -7.12 0.54 -5.49
N ASN A 56 -8.02 -0.01 -6.31
CA ASN A 56 -8.23 -1.46 -6.38
C ASN A 56 -6.99 -2.21 -6.85
N THR A 57 -6.21 -1.66 -7.78
CA THR A 57 -4.97 -2.29 -8.24
C THR A 57 -3.95 -2.37 -7.10
N ARG A 58 -3.70 -1.27 -6.37
CA ARG A 58 -2.74 -1.25 -5.25
C ARG A 58 -3.19 -2.17 -4.12
N LEU A 59 -4.48 -2.15 -3.76
CA LEU A 59 -5.01 -3.04 -2.71
C LEU A 59 -4.83 -4.52 -3.05
N ARG A 60 -5.03 -4.92 -4.32
CA ARG A 60 -4.79 -6.32 -4.73
C ARG A 60 -3.31 -6.70 -4.60
N GLY A 61 -2.39 -5.81 -4.95
CA GLY A 61 -0.95 -6.00 -4.74
C GLY A 61 -0.61 -6.19 -3.26
N LEU A 62 -1.13 -5.32 -2.38
CA LEU A 62 -0.96 -5.43 -0.94
C LEU A 62 -1.52 -6.74 -0.37
N ILE A 63 -2.72 -7.16 -0.79
CA ILE A 63 -3.33 -8.42 -0.35
C ILE A 63 -2.48 -9.63 -0.77
N ALA A 64 -1.96 -9.63 -2.00
CA ALA A 64 -1.11 -10.71 -2.49
C ALA A 64 0.19 -10.79 -1.68
N THR A 65 0.87 -9.66 -1.49
CA THR A 65 2.11 -9.60 -0.70
C THR A 65 1.88 -10.01 0.76
N ASP A 66 0.85 -9.49 1.42
CA ASP A 66 0.50 -9.87 2.79
C ASP A 66 0.21 -11.39 2.93
N SER A 67 -0.48 -11.97 1.94
CA SER A 67 -0.75 -13.41 1.93
C SER A 67 0.54 -14.24 1.85
N VAL A 68 1.51 -13.80 1.03
CA VAL A 68 2.83 -14.43 0.93
C VAL A 68 3.60 -14.31 2.24
N LEU A 69 3.64 -13.11 2.84
CA LEU A 69 4.31 -12.87 4.14
C LEU A 69 3.70 -13.73 5.25
N LYS A 70 2.38 -13.92 5.27
CA LYS A 70 1.69 -14.82 6.21
C LYS A 70 2.11 -16.28 6.09
N VAL A 71 2.44 -16.76 4.90
CA VAL A 71 2.91 -18.14 4.70
C VAL A 71 4.34 -18.29 5.20
N PHE A 72 5.22 -17.33 4.90
CA PHE A 72 6.61 -17.36 5.37
C PHE A 72 6.73 -17.19 6.89
N GLY A 73 5.97 -16.27 7.49
CA GLY A 73 5.97 -16.05 8.94
C GLY A 73 5.41 -17.20 9.79
N LYS A 74 4.75 -18.20 9.17
CA LYS A 74 4.31 -19.43 9.86
C LYS A 74 5.39 -20.52 9.93
N HIS A 75 6.51 -20.33 9.24
CA HIS A 75 7.63 -21.28 9.18
C HIS A 75 8.92 -20.72 9.81
N SER A 76 8.82 -19.63 10.59
CA SER A 76 9.91 -19.00 11.32
C SER A 76 9.72 -19.14 12.83
#